data_AF-A0A327KRJ4-F1
#
_entry.id   AF-A0A327KRJ4-F1
#
_cell.length_a   1.000
_cell.length_b   1.000
_cell.length_c   1.000
_cell.angle_alpha   90.00
_cell.angle_beta   90.00
_cell.angle_gamma   90.00
#
_symmetry.space_group_name_H-M   'P 1'
#
loop_
_entity.id
_entity.type
_entity.pdbx_description
1 polymer ?
#
loop_
_entity_poly.entity_id
_entity_poly.type
_entity_poly.pdbx_seq_one_letter_code
_entity_poly.pdbx_strand_id
1 'polypeptide(L)'
;MPPKPAVVPASDADETKPARIAPASVALRVAFGNGGRLDPEDIALLETIRRERSILGASRASGTSYRKCWLMVDALNHTFETAVVETFPGRRGGGAELTVFGERLIALYRSLERQARKSGAAALAELTAALDPDYEPRASGAVTADPPDEQPRSRSRQT
;
A
#
# COMPACT_ATOMS: atom_id res chain seq x y z
N MET A 1 62.85 -5.90 19.42
CA MET A 1 62.93 -4.54 20.00
C MET A 1 62.77 -3.56 18.84
N PRO A 2 61.93 -2.51 18.98
CA PRO A 2 61.05 -1.98 17.93
C PRO A 2 61.70 -0.86 17.08
N PRO A 3 61.01 -0.38 16.03
CA PRO A 3 60.29 0.87 16.27
C PRO A 3 58.82 0.88 15.81
N LYS A 4 58.02 1.51 16.66
CA LYS A 4 56.65 1.96 16.47
C LYS A 4 56.60 3.04 15.38
N PRO A 5 55.55 3.09 14.53
CA PRO A 5 55.03 4.36 14.03
C PRO A 5 53.63 4.56 14.61
N ALA A 6 53.47 5.54 15.50
CA ALA A 6 52.99 6.88 15.16
C ALA A 6 51.46 6.90 14.99
N VAL A 7 50.79 7.18 16.11
CA VAL A 7 49.43 7.71 16.14
C VAL A 7 49.51 9.18 15.77
N VAL A 8 48.73 9.60 14.77
CA VAL A 8 48.16 10.96 14.59
C VAL A 8 47.16 10.91 13.42
N PRO A 9 46.13 11.77 13.37
CA PRO A 9 45.14 12.10 14.39
C PRO A 9 43.71 11.88 13.86
N ALA A 10 42.71 12.16 14.70
CA ALA A 10 41.31 12.27 14.31
C ALA A 10 41.13 13.21 13.10
N SER A 11 40.42 12.74 12.07
CA SER A 11 39.75 13.60 11.10
C SER A 11 38.27 13.55 11.43
N ASP A 12 37.79 14.67 11.96
CA ASP A 12 36.38 14.98 12.15
C ASP A 12 35.58 14.81 10.85
N ALA A 13 34.28 14.63 11.07
CA ALA A 13 33.18 14.89 10.15
C ALA A 13 33.07 13.93 8.95
N ASP A 14 32.52 12.73 9.21
CA ASP A 14 31.41 12.32 8.36
C ASP A 14 30.15 12.83 9.05
N GLU A 15 29.74 14.05 8.68
CA GLU A 15 28.40 14.55 8.97
C GLU A 15 27.42 13.53 8.42
N THR A 16 26.94 12.64 9.30
CA THR A 16 25.73 11.85 9.06
C THR A 16 24.60 12.85 8.89
N LYS A 17 24.44 13.34 7.66
CA LYS A 17 23.38 14.24 7.26
C LYS A 17 22.07 13.57 7.69
N PRO A 18 21.33 14.13 8.67
CA PRO A 18 20.16 13.44 9.19
C PRO A 18 19.19 13.23 8.02
N ALA A 19 18.75 11.98 7.86
CA ALA A 19 17.71 11.63 6.91
C ALA A 19 16.54 12.57 7.19
N ARG A 20 16.15 13.39 6.20
CA ARG A 20 15.07 14.36 6.38
C ARG A 20 13.83 13.60 6.80
N ILE A 21 13.38 13.83 8.03
CA ILE A 21 12.16 13.21 8.57
C ILE A 21 11.01 13.58 7.64
N ALA A 22 10.33 12.56 7.13
CA ALA A 22 9.18 12.78 6.25
C ALA A 22 8.06 13.48 7.03
N PRO A 23 7.36 14.45 6.42
CA PRO A 23 6.27 15.14 7.11
C PRO A 23 5.14 14.18 7.46
N ALA A 24 4.42 14.49 8.54
CA ALA A 24 3.23 13.74 8.93
C ALA A 24 2.21 13.71 7.77
N SER A 25 1.57 12.56 7.58
CA SER A 25 0.57 12.35 6.53
C SER A 25 -0.67 11.65 7.08
N VAL A 26 -1.79 11.80 6.39
CA VAL A 26 -3.07 11.16 6.74
C VAL A 26 -3.47 10.21 5.63
N ALA A 27 -3.83 9.00 6.02
CA ALA A 27 -4.50 8.03 5.16
C ALA A 27 -5.99 8.03 5.48
N LEU A 28 -6.83 8.14 4.45
CA LEU A 28 -8.28 8.05 4.60
C LEU A 28 -8.70 6.58 4.50
N ARG A 29 -9.59 6.13 5.41
CA ARG A 29 -10.31 4.87 5.28
C ARG A 29 -11.79 5.16 5.48
N VAL A 30 -12.64 4.61 4.62
CA VAL A 30 -14.08 4.82 4.69
C VAL A 30 -14.75 3.50 5.06
N ALA A 31 -15.49 3.49 6.16
CA ALA A 31 -16.35 2.39 6.56
C ALA A 31 -17.79 2.71 6.15
N PHE A 32 -18.46 1.77 5.51
CA PHE A 32 -19.85 1.90 5.07
C PHE A 32 -20.79 1.17 6.05
N GLY A 33 -22.01 1.68 6.19
CA GLY A 33 -23.01 1.10 7.10
C GLY A 33 -23.44 -0.32 6.75
N ASN A 34 -23.16 -0.78 5.52
CA ASN A 34 -23.40 -2.15 5.08
C ASN A 34 -22.23 -3.11 5.38
N GLY A 35 -21.23 -2.68 6.14
CA GLY A 35 -20.04 -3.48 6.49
C GLY A 35 -18.93 -3.44 5.43
N GLY A 36 -19.16 -2.77 4.30
CA GLY A 36 -18.12 -2.52 3.32
C GLY A 36 -17.07 -1.53 3.82
N ARG A 37 -15.89 -1.56 3.19
CA ARG A 37 -14.80 -0.62 3.46
C ARG A 37 -14.13 -0.18 2.17
N LEU A 38 -13.52 0.99 2.20
CA LEU A 38 -12.72 1.52 1.11
C LEU A 38 -11.42 2.09 1.68
N ASP A 39 -10.32 1.45 1.30
CA ASP A 39 -8.97 1.75 1.78
C ASP A 39 -8.10 2.37 0.67
N PRO A 40 -6.98 3.04 1.00
CA PRO A 40 -6.07 3.58 0.00
C PRO A 40 -5.52 2.52 -0.96
N GLU A 41 -5.32 1.29 -0.47
CA GLU A 41 -4.87 0.14 -1.27
C GLU A 41 -5.89 -0.23 -2.36
N ASP A 42 -7.20 -0.13 -2.07
CA ASP A 42 -8.26 -0.42 -3.03
C ASP A 42 -8.22 0.58 -4.18
N ILE A 43 -8.04 1.86 -3.87
CA ILE A 43 -7.98 2.92 -4.88
C ILE A 43 -6.72 2.78 -5.74
N ALA A 44 -5.57 2.46 -5.13
CA ALA A 44 -4.34 2.18 -5.86
C ALA A 44 -4.50 0.98 -6.81
N LEU A 45 -5.21 -0.07 -6.38
CA LEU A 45 -5.54 -1.22 -7.22
C LEU A 45 -6.42 -0.80 -8.41
N LEU A 46 -7.50 -0.06 -8.17
CA LEU A 46 -8.41 0.39 -9.22
C LEU A 46 -7.71 1.29 -10.26
N GLU A 47 -6.87 2.23 -9.82
CA GLU A 47 -6.08 3.07 -10.71
C GLU A 47 -5.09 2.26 -11.56
N THR A 48 -4.55 1.18 -10.98
CA THR A 48 -3.67 0.26 -11.70
C THR A 48 -4.45 -0.57 -12.71
N ILE A 49 -5.64 -1.08 -12.34
CA ILE A 49 -6.54 -1.80 -13.27
C ILE A 49 -6.92 -0.89 -14.44
N ARG A 50 -7.20 0.39 -14.21
CA ARG A 50 -7.48 1.37 -15.27
C ARG A 50 -6.34 1.45 -16.30
N ARG A 51 -5.09 1.44 -15.84
CA ARG A 51 -3.90 1.52 -16.72
C ARG A 51 -3.62 0.20 -17.42
N GLU A 52 -3.61 -0.90 -16.68
CA GLU A 52 -3.20 -2.22 -17.17
C GLU A 52 -4.32 -2.98 -17.89
N ARG A 53 -5.58 -2.59 -17.68
CA ARG A 53 -6.80 -3.27 -18.16
C ARG A 53 -6.83 -4.76 -17.80
N SER A 54 -6.24 -5.11 -16.66
CA SER A 54 -6.09 -6.50 -16.21
C SER A 54 -5.82 -6.56 -14.71
N ILE A 55 -6.50 -7.47 -14.00
CA ILE A 55 -6.24 -7.75 -12.58
C ILE A 55 -4.84 -8.38 -12.42
N LEU A 56 -4.45 -9.26 -13.33
CA LEU A 56 -3.12 -9.88 -13.30
C LEU A 56 -2.01 -8.87 -13.66
N GLY A 57 -2.29 -7.93 -14.57
CA GLY A 57 -1.39 -6.80 -14.81
C GLY A 57 -1.23 -5.95 -13.57
N ALA A 58 -2.34 -5.64 -12.89
CA ALA A 58 -2.35 -4.86 -11.67
C ALA A 58 -1.63 -5.54 -10.50
N SER A 59 -1.75 -6.87 -10.36
CA SER A 59 -1.04 -7.63 -9.34
C SER A 59 0.49 -7.56 -9.55
N ARG A 60 0.95 -7.64 -10.81
CA ARG A 60 2.37 -7.51 -11.15
C ARG A 60 2.89 -6.09 -10.91
N ALA A 61 2.12 -5.08 -11.27
CA ALA A 61 2.53 -3.68 -11.11
C ALA A 61 2.52 -3.22 -9.64
N SER A 62 1.62 -3.75 -8.81
CA SER A 62 1.52 -3.40 -7.38
C SER A 62 2.35 -4.28 -6.46
N GLY A 63 2.93 -5.38 -6.95
CA GLY A 63 3.60 -6.40 -6.13
C GLY A 63 2.66 -7.20 -5.23
N THR A 64 1.35 -7.02 -5.38
CA THR A 64 0.32 -7.73 -4.61
C THR A 64 -0.01 -9.07 -5.26
N SER A 65 -0.28 -10.12 -4.47
CA SER A 65 -0.64 -11.43 -5.04
C SER A 65 -1.93 -11.32 -5.86
N TYR A 66 -2.00 -12.08 -6.97
CA TYR A 66 -3.20 -12.11 -7.81
C TYR A 66 -4.45 -12.44 -7.00
N ARG A 67 -4.36 -13.40 -6.07
CA ARG A 67 -5.47 -13.77 -5.19
C ARG A 67 -5.94 -12.61 -4.32
N LYS A 68 -5.02 -11.85 -3.73
CA LYS A 68 -5.37 -10.65 -2.94
C LYS A 68 -6.04 -9.59 -3.82
N CYS A 69 -5.49 -9.28 -5.00
CA CYS A 69 -6.13 -8.34 -5.92
C CYS A 69 -7.55 -8.78 -6.32
N TRP A 70 -7.75 -10.08 -6.58
CA TRP A 70 -9.06 -10.61 -6.93
C TRP A 70 -10.06 -10.45 -5.78
N LEU A 71 -9.67 -10.79 -4.54
CA LEU A 71 -10.52 -10.63 -3.35
C LEU A 71 -10.87 -9.15 -3.08
N MET A 72 -9.94 -8.23 -3.32
CA MET A 72 -10.22 -6.79 -3.21
C MET A 72 -11.24 -6.33 -4.26
N VAL A 73 -11.07 -6.74 -5.53
CA VAL A 73 -12.05 -6.43 -6.59
C VAL A 73 -13.43 -7.03 -6.27
N ASP A 74 -13.46 -8.28 -5.81
CA ASP A 74 -14.69 -8.97 -5.43
C ASP A 74 -15.42 -8.24 -4.28
N ALA A 75 -14.68 -7.86 -3.23
CA ALA A 75 -15.23 -7.09 -2.12
C ALA A 75 -15.77 -5.72 -2.57
N LEU A 76 -15.06 -5.00 -3.45
CA LEU A 76 -15.52 -3.73 -3.99
C LEU A 76 -16.80 -3.88 -4.82
N ASN A 77 -16.86 -4.91 -5.67
CA ASN A 77 -18.05 -5.17 -6.48
C ASN A 77 -19.29 -5.54 -5.65
N HIS A 78 -19.10 -6.15 -4.48
CA HIS A 78 -20.21 -6.51 -3.57
C HIS A 78 -20.52 -5.42 -2.52
N THR A 79 -19.71 -4.36 -2.43
CA THR A 79 -19.95 -3.25 -1.50
C THR A 79 -21.02 -2.27 -2.03
N PHE A 80 -21.20 -2.19 -3.35
CA PHE A 80 -22.08 -1.24 -4.02
C PHE A 80 -23.12 -1.94 -4.90
N GLU A 81 -24.21 -1.24 -5.23
CA GLU A 81 -25.26 -1.76 -6.11
C GLU A 81 -24.77 -1.96 -7.55
N THR A 82 -23.84 -1.11 -8.00
CA THR A 82 -23.21 -1.21 -9.32
C THR A 82 -21.80 -1.74 -9.17
N ALA A 83 -21.43 -2.73 -10.00
CA ALA A 83 -20.07 -3.24 -10.04
C ALA A 83 -19.06 -2.10 -10.29
N VAL A 84 -17.95 -2.13 -9.58
CA VAL A 84 -16.85 -1.17 -9.71
C VAL A 84 -15.93 -1.57 -10.87
N VAL A 85 -15.73 -2.88 -11.05
CA VAL A 85 -14.86 -3.47 -12.07
C VAL A 85 -15.62 -4.55 -12.81
N GLU A 86 -15.63 -4.48 -14.14
CA GLU A 86 -16.09 -5.56 -15.01
C GLU A 86 -14.91 -6.44 -15.40
N THR A 87 -15.10 -7.76 -15.39
CA THR A 87 -14.05 -8.73 -15.76
C THR A 87 -14.45 -9.49 -17.01
N PHE A 88 -13.50 -9.70 -17.92
CA PHE A 88 -13.69 -10.34 -19.21
C PHE A 88 -12.72 -11.52 -19.37
N PRO A 89 -13.07 -12.71 -18.84
CA PRO A 89 -12.22 -13.90 -18.96
C PRO A 89 -11.94 -14.25 -20.43
N GLY A 90 -10.68 -14.51 -20.77
CA GLY A 90 -10.29 -14.99 -22.11
C GLY A 90 -10.22 -13.94 -23.22
N ARG A 91 -10.49 -12.66 -22.93
CA ARG A 91 -10.38 -11.58 -23.92
C ARG A 91 -8.92 -11.23 -24.21
N ARG A 92 -8.53 -11.24 -25.49
CA ARG A 92 -7.22 -10.73 -25.94
C ARG A 92 -7.17 -9.21 -25.76
N GLY A 93 -6.20 -8.72 -24.98
CA GLY A 93 -5.92 -7.28 -24.84
C GLY A 93 -6.48 -6.59 -23.59
N GLY A 94 -7.13 -7.33 -22.69
CA GLY A 94 -7.59 -6.79 -21.41
C GLY A 94 -8.62 -7.70 -20.75
N GLY A 95 -8.38 -8.09 -19.50
CA GLY A 95 -9.22 -9.01 -18.74
C GLY A 95 -10.09 -8.33 -17.68
N ALA A 96 -9.91 -7.01 -17.46
CA ALA A 96 -10.72 -6.24 -16.53
C ALA A 96 -10.73 -4.75 -16.90
N GLU A 97 -11.86 -4.09 -16.70
CA GLU A 97 -12.05 -2.66 -16.96
C GLU A 97 -12.87 -2.02 -15.83
N LEU A 98 -12.62 -0.75 -15.55
CA LEU A 98 -13.46 -0.01 -14.60
C LEU A 98 -14.81 0.32 -15.24
N THR A 99 -15.87 0.22 -14.44
CA THR A 99 -17.17 0.75 -14.85
C THR A 99 -17.18 2.28 -14.74
N VAL A 100 -18.23 2.91 -15.29
CA VAL A 100 -18.45 4.35 -15.09
C VAL A 100 -18.53 4.70 -13.61
N PHE A 101 -19.16 3.83 -12.81
CA PHE A 101 -19.20 3.99 -11.36
C PHE A 101 -17.81 3.83 -10.73
N GLY A 102 -17.00 2.87 -11.16
CA GLY A 102 -15.64 2.70 -10.66
C GLY A 102 -14.73 3.91 -10.89
N GLU A 103 -14.79 4.53 -12.08
CA GLU A 103 -14.08 5.79 -12.33
C GLU A 103 -14.57 6.93 -11.42
N ARG A 104 -15.89 7.00 -11.21
CA ARG A 104 -16.49 7.99 -10.31
C ARG A 104 -16.06 7.76 -8.86
N LEU A 105 -15.97 6.51 -8.42
CA LEU A 105 -15.54 6.13 -7.08
C LEU A 105 -14.11 6.62 -6.81
N ILE A 106 -13.18 6.40 -7.74
CA ILE A 106 -11.81 6.93 -7.64
C ILE A 106 -11.83 8.45 -7.50
N ALA A 107 -12.58 9.14 -8.35
CA ALA A 107 -12.65 10.60 -8.34
C ALA A 107 -13.20 11.14 -7.00
N LEU A 108 -14.24 10.51 -6.45
CA LEU A 108 -14.82 10.86 -5.16
C LEU A 108 -13.82 10.65 -4.02
N TYR A 109 -13.18 9.49 -3.96
CA TYR A 109 -12.19 9.19 -2.94
C TYR A 109 -11.02 10.17 -2.97
N ARG A 110 -10.45 10.44 -4.16
CA ARG A 110 -9.35 11.40 -4.31
C ARG A 110 -9.77 12.83 -3.95
N SER A 111 -11.04 13.18 -4.16
CA SER A 111 -11.59 14.46 -3.70
C SER A 111 -11.64 14.54 -2.18
N LEU A 112 -12.12 13.49 -1.51
CA LEU A 112 -12.15 13.39 -0.06
C LEU A 112 -10.74 13.44 0.53
N GLU A 113 -9.78 12.73 -0.06
CA GLU A 113 -8.39 12.72 0.37
C GLU A 113 -7.77 14.14 0.32
N ARG A 114 -8.01 14.88 -0.77
CA ARG A 114 -7.54 16.28 -0.89
C ARG A 114 -8.17 17.18 0.15
N GLN A 115 -9.46 17.02 0.42
CA GLN A 115 -10.17 17.81 1.42
C GLN A 115 -9.66 17.51 2.84
N ALA A 116 -9.50 16.24 3.19
CA ALA A 116 -8.95 15.82 4.47
C ALA A 116 -7.53 16.37 4.68
N ARG A 117 -6.67 16.23 3.67
CA ARG A 117 -5.29 16.78 3.70
C ARG A 117 -5.28 18.29 3.88
N LYS A 118 -6.15 19.01 3.17
CA LYS A 118 -6.27 20.48 3.28
C LYS A 118 -6.75 20.89 4.68
N SER A 119 -7.76 20.21 5.20
CA SER A 119 -8.33 20.52 6.52
C SER A 119 -7.36 20.19 7.66
N GLY A 120 -6.58 19.12 7.52
CA GLY A 120 -5.63 18.68 8.54
C GLY A 120 -4.25 19.35 8.46
N ALA A 121 -3.99 20.20 7.46
CA ALA A 121 -2.65 20.70 7.16
C ALA A 121 -1.96 21.40 8.35
N ALA A 122 -2.68 22.25 9.08
CA ALA A 122 -2.13 22.96 10.24
C ALA A 122 -1.76 22.00 11.38
N ALA A 123 -2.66 21.07 11.72
CA ALA A 123 -2.42 20.07 12.75
C ALA A 123 -1.27 19.12 12.38
N LEU A 124 -1.17 18.70 11.11
CA LEU A 124 -0.07 17.86 10.64
C LEU A 124 1.27 18.59 10.67
N ALA A 125 1.28 19.89 10.36
CA ALA A 125 2.48 20.70 10.46
C ALA A 125 2.96 20.83 11.92
N GLU A 126 2.03 21.05 12.85
CA GLU A 126 2.31 21.07 14.29
C GLU A 126 2.88 19.73 14.78
N LEU A 127 2.24 18.61 14.41
CA LEU A 127 2.74 17.27 14.73
C LEU A 127 4.13 17.01 14.13
N THR A 128 4.35 17.43 12.88
CA THR A 128 5.65 17.27 12.21
C THR A 128 6.75 18.07 12.92
N ALA A 129 6.43 19.29 13.38
CA ALA A 129 7.37 20.14 14.11
C ALA A 129 7.67 19.61 15.52
N ALA A 130 6.75 18.84 16.11
CA ALA A 130 6.89 18.22 17.42
C ALA A 130 7.56 16.83 17.39
N LEU A 131 7.99 16.33 16.22
CA LEU A 131 8.67 15.04 16.12
C LEU A 131 10.03 15.09 16.82
N ASP A 132 10.31 14.05 17.61
CA ASP A 132 11.63 13.81 18.18
C ASP A 132 12.55 13.25 17.07
N PRO A 133 13.63 13.97 16.69
CA PRO A 133 14.53 13.51 15.65
C PRO A 133 15.33 12.26 16.03
N ASP A 134 15.46 11.98 17.32
CA ASP A 134 16.19 10.82 17.85
C ASP A 134 15.24 9.63 18.16
N TYR A 135 13.97 9.72 17.72
CA TYR A 135 13.01 8.63 17.92
C TYR A 135 13.42 7.38 17.14
N GLU A 136 13.81 6.34 17.88
CA GLU A 136 13.96 4.99 17.37
C GLU A 136 12.63 4.23 17.49
N PRO A 137 12.08 3.67 16.39
CA PRO A 137 10.92 2.81 16.45
C PRO A 137 11.19 1.65 17.40
N ARG A 138 10.58 1.67 18.58
CA ARG A 138 10.54 0.49 19.44
C ARG A 138 9.90 -0.61 18.61
N ALA A 139 10.56 -1.77 18.54
CA ALA A 139 10.04 -2.97 17.88
C ALA A 139 8.60 -3.20 18.37
N SER A 140 7.64 -2.65 17.63
CA SER A 140 6.24 -2.91 17.84
C SER A 140 6.11 -4.32 17.33
N GLY A 141 5.87 -5.27 18.24
CA GLY A 141 5.72 -6.67 17.89
C GLY A 141 4.81 -6.77 16.68
N ALA A 142 5.42 -7.02 15.52
CA ALA A 142 4.68 -7.28 14.32
C ALA A 142 3.79 -8.46 14.68
N VAL A 143 2.48 -8.24 14.64
CA VAL A 143 1.56 -9.35 14.39
C VAL A 143 2.03 -9.90 13.05
N THR A 144 2.88 -10.92 13.15
CA THR A 144 3.33 -11.72 12.02
C THR A 144 2.07 -12.17 11.33
N ALA A 145 1.84 -11.64 10.14
CA ALA A 145 0.94 -12.26 9.19
C ALA A 145 1.31 -13.74 9.12
N ASP A 146 0.30 -14.59 9.21
CA ASP A 146 0.41 -16.05 9.17
C ASP A 146 1.45 -16.51 8.16
N PRO A 147 2.23 -17.56 8.46
CA PRO A 147 3.06 -18.21 7.45
C PRO A 147 2.17 -18.65 6.28
N PRO A 148 2.69 -18.62 5.04
CA PRO A 148 1.91 -18.96 3.85
C PRO A 148 1.37 -20.39 3.95
N ASP A 149 0.06 -20.53 3.68
CA ASP A 149 -0.65 -21.80 3.51
C ASP A 149 0.20 -22.82 2.73
N GLU A 150 0.70 -23.83 3.43
CA GLU A 150 1.38 -24.97 2.85
C GLU A 150 0.33 -25.82 2.11
N GLN A 151 0.25 -25.65 0.78
CA GLN A 151 -0.64 -26.46 -0.06
C GLN A 151 -0.32 -27.96 0.14
N PRO A 152 -1.30 -28.81 0.50
CA PRO A 152 -1.06 -30.23 0.65
C PRO A 152 -0.71 -30.83 -0.71
N ARG A 153 0.51 -31.36 -0.82
CA ARG A 153 0.95 -32.17 -1.96
C ARG A 153 0.04 -33.39 -2.08
N SER A 154 -0.77 -33.42 -3.14
CA SER A 154 -1.54 -34.58 -3.57
C SER A 154 -0.60 -35.75 -3.86
N ARG A 155 -0.35 -36.59 -2.86
CA ARG A 155 0.19 -37.93 -3.05
C ARG A 155 -0.96 -38.85 -3.45
N SER A 156 -1.27 -38.89 -4.74
CA SER A 156 -2.01 -40.02 -5.31
C SER A 156 -1.03 -41.19 -5.48
N ARG A 157 -1.01 -42.07 -4.48
CA ARG A 157 -0.61 -43.47 -4.62
C ARG A 157 -1.88 -44.31 -4.85
N GLN A 158 -1.64 -45.52 -5.37
CA GLN A 158 -2.55 -46.62 -5.71
C GLN A 158 -3.22 -46.47 -7.10
N THR A 159 -3.15 -47.45 -7.99
CA THR A 159 -2.87 -48.90 -7.88
C THR A 159 -2.03 -49.41 -9.03
#